data_AF-A0A8S3QC98-F1
#
_entry.id   AF-A0A8S3QC98-F1
#
_cell.length_a   1.000
_cell.length_b   1.000
_cell.length_c   1.000
_cell.angle_alpha   90.00
_cell.angle_beta   90.00
_cell.angle_gamma   90.00
#
_symmetry.space_group_name_H-M   'P 1'
#
loop_
_entity.id
_entity.type
_entity.pdbx_description
1 polymer ?
#
loop_
_entity_poly.entity_id
_entity_poly.type
_entity_poly.pdbx_seq_one_letter_code
_entity_poly.pdbx_strand_id
1 'polypeptide(L)'
;MEKFDIIVRPINDPNTDVVYMPCMIETVTIDKVIADIGAKDWKKTSWFYLEFDFLPPSYFNHILACFVKEMKLWTKKDNQLCIYRNIGLFDINEEFTKVLIVCLSTNSIGMQVRQWKGEDCYSNIKDKLIDLVHSMKLRYRMNILYKKKFKCSNGIYYTTEGRVDYDTLLRSSEYNCLEHAMIHSTKEIYRSWITVC
;
A
#
# COMPACT_ATOMS: atom_id res chain seq x y z
N MET A 1 26.00 0.66 1.10
CA MET A 1 24.79 0.30 0.31
C MET A 1 23.50 0.62 1.06
N GLU A 2 23.45 0.46 2.39
CA GLU A 2 22.27 0.78 3.21
C GLU A 2 21.84 2.26 3.17
N LYS A 3 22.79 3.20 3.09
CA LYS A 3 22.55 4.66 2.91
C LYS A 3 21.75 5.02 1.64
N PHE A 4 21.74 4.12 0.66
CA PHE A 4 21.07 4.30 -0.62
C PHE A 4 19.82 3.43 -0.77
N ASP A 5 19.38 2.77 0.31
CA ASP A 5 18.23 1.86 0.32
C ASP A 5 18.36 0.68 -0.67
N ILE A 6 19.59 0.35 -1.07
CA ILE A 6 19.91 -0.79 -1.94
C ILE A 6 19.88 -2.09 -1.14
N ILE A 7 20.34 -2.02 0.11
CA ILE A 7 20.31 -3.09 1.10
C ILE A 7 19.54 -2.57 2.30
N VAL A 8 18.59 -3.35 2.78
CA VAL A 8 17.71 -2.99 3.90
C VAL A 8 17.67 -4.15 4.88
N ARG A 9 17.74 -3.86 6.17
CA ARG A 9 17.52 -4.86 7.22
C ARG A 9 16.09 -4.72 7.74
N PRO A 10 15.26 -5.77 7.64
CA PRO A 10 13.92 -5.76 8.20
C PRO A 10 13.94 -5.63 9.72
N ILE A 11 12.97 -4.91 10.28
CA ILE A 11 12.83 -4.80 11.74
C ILE A 11 12.36 -6.11 12.41
N ASN A 12 11.87 -7.08 11.62
CA ASN A 12 11.41 -8.39 12.11
C ASN A 12 12.45 -9.11 12.98
N ASP A 13 13.74 -8.99 12.64
CA ASP A 13 14.82 -9.53 13.45
C ASP A 13 16.11 -8.72 13.24
N PRO A 14 16.40 -7.73 14.13
CA PRO A 14 17.58 -6.87 14.01
C PRO A 14 18.91 -7.61 14.23
N ASN A 15 18.87 -8.87 14.70
CA ASN A 15 20.07 -9.67 14.98
C ASN A 15 20.40 -10.67 13.87
N THR A 16 19.65 -10.67 12.77
CA THR A 16 19.91 -11.55 11.63
C THR A 16 20.78 -10.88 10.56
N ASP A 17 21.63 -11.68 9.91
CA ASP A 17 22.34 -11.30 8.68
C ASP A 17 21.41 -11.23 7.45
N VAL A 18 20.10 -11.39 7.64
CA VAL A 18 19.12 -11.36 6.58
C VAL A 18 18.98 -9.93 6.07
N VAL A 19 19.41 -9.74 4.83
CA VAL A 19 19.31 -8.47 4.13
C VAL A 19 18.37 -8.55 2.95
N TYR A 20 17.59 -7.49 2.77
CA TYR A 20 16.67 -7.30 1.68
C TYR A 20 17.28 -6.39 0.61
N MET A 21 17.23 -6.82 -0.65
CA MET A 21 17.64 -6.02 -1.80
C MET A 21 16.43 -5.79 -2.72
N PRO A 22 15.72 -4.64 -2.60
CA PRO A 22 14.43 -4.44 -3.27
C PRO A 22 14.43 -4.67 -4.78
N CYS A 23 15.54 -4.35 -5.43
CA CYS A 23 15.68 -4.51 -6.88
C CYS A 23 15.99 -5.95 -7.33
N MET A 24 16.47 -6.83 -6.45
CA MET A 24 16.97 -8.16 -6.81
C MET A 24 16.01 -9.29 -6.42
N ILE A 25 15.05 -9.03 -5.55
CA ILE A 25 14.05 -9.99 -5.14
C ILE A 25 13.02 -10.29 -6.24
N GLU A 26 12.33 -11.42 -6.07
CA GLU A 26 11.39 -11.96 -7.04
C GLU A 26 10.14 -11.08 -7.20
N THR A 27 9.53 -11.18 -8.39
CA THR A 27 8.25 -10.55 -8.69
C THR A 27 7.13 -11.55 -8.50
N VAL A 28 6.00 -11.09 -7.98
CA VAL A 28 4.80 -11.91 -7.82
C VAL A 28 3.55 -11.11 -8.18
N THR A 29 2.47 -11.79 -8.53
CA THR A 29 1.17 -11.13 -8.74
C THR A 29 0.50 -10.86 -7.40
N ILE A 30 -0.25 -9.76 -7.35
CA ILE A 30 -1.04 -9.41 -6.17
C ILE A 30 -2.09 -10.48 -5.85
N ASP A 31 -2.66 -11.12 -6.87
CA ASP A 31 -3.67 -12.17 -6.68
C ASP A 31 -3.08 -13.41 -5.99
N LYS A 32 -1.84 -13.79 -6.34
CA LYS A 32 -1.13 -14.88 -5.67
C LYS A 32 -0.82 -14.53 -4.22
N VAL A 33 -0.35 -13.32 -3.96
CA VAL A 33 -0.11 -12.83 -2.60
C VAL A 33 -1.40 -12.85 -1.77
N ILE A 34 -2.50 -12.34 -2.32
CA ILE A 34 -3.80 -12.31 -1.66
C ILE A 34 -4.29 -13.73 -1.34
N ALA A 35 -4.08 -14.68 -2.25
CA ALA A 35 -4.41 -16.08 -2.02
C ALA A 35 -3.58 -16.67 -0.86
N ASP A 36 -2.29 -16.35 -0.79
CA ASP A 36 -1.37 -16.84 0.24
C ASP A 36 -1.70 -16.31 1.65
N ILE A 37 -2.26 -15.09 1.78
CA ILE A 37 -2.72 -14.57 3.08
C ILE A 37 -3.86 -15.45 3.64
N GLY A 38 -4.62 -16.15 2.79
CA GLY A 38 -5.76 -16.98 3.23
C GLY A 38 -6.94 -16.16 3.79
N ALA A 39 -6.92 -14.85 3.56
CA ALA A 39 -7.80 -13.85 4.16
C ALA A 39 -9.15 -13.71 3.41
N LYS A 40 -9.81 -14.83 3.07
CA LYS A 40 -11.11 -14.78 2.37
C LYS A 40 -12.18 -14.02 3.17
N ASP A 41 -12.18 -14.18 4.49
CA ASP A 41 -13.18 -13.57 5.39
C ASP A 41 -12.71 -12.24 6.01
N TRP A 42 -11.51 -11.77 5.66
CA TRP A 42 -11.01 -10.51 6.21
C TRP A 42 -11.76 -9.33 5.60
N LYS A 43 -12.14 -8.39 6.45
CA LYS A 43 -12.61 -7.08 5.99
C LYS A 43 -11.48 -6.37 5.27
N LYS A 44 -11.83 -5.68 4.19
CA LYS A 44 -10.90 -4.93 3.35
C LYS A 44 -11.26 -3.45 3.43
N THR A 45 -10.27 -2.58 3.60
CA THR A 45 -10.48 -1.16 3.31
C THR A 45 -10.64 -0.97 1.81
N SER A 46 -11.15 0.19 1.41
CA SER A 46 -10.93 0.69 0.05
C SER A 46 -9.43 0.71 -0.27
N TRP A 47 -9.11 0.71 -1.55
CA TRP A 47 -7.76 1.01 -1.99
C TRP A 47 -7.54 2.52 -1.97
N PHE A 48 -6.41 2.95 -1.42
CA PHE A 48 -5.88 4.30 -1.61
C PHE A 48 -4.73 4.26 -2.62
N TYR A 49 -4.70 5.19 -3.56
CA TYR A 49 -3.68 5.28 -4.59
C TYR A 49 -3.03 6.65 -4.63
N LEU A 50 -1.72 6.63 -4.90
CA LEU A 50 -1.03 7.73 -5.54
C LEU A 50 -0.83 7.35 -7.01
N GLU A 51 -1.50 8.07 -7.91
CA GLU A 51 -1.39 7.88 -9.36
C GLU A 51 -0.51 8.98 -9.94
N PHE A 52 0.62 8.59 -10.53
CA PHE A 52 1.67 9.47 -11.00
C PHE A 52 1.55 9.68 -12.51
N ASP A 53 1.96 10.85 -13.00
CA ASP A 53 2.14 11.04 -14.45
C ASP A 53 3.33 10.21 -14.96
N PHE A 54 4.36 10.09 -14.12
CA PHE A 54 5.51 9.23 -14.30
C PHE A 54 6.02 8.76 -12.95
N LEU A 55 6.14 7.44 -12.76
CA LEU A 55 6.69 6.84 -11.55
C LEU A 55 8.11 6.32 -11.80
N PRO A 56 9.17 6.95 -11.26
CA PRO A 56 10.53 6.45 -11.42
C PRO A 56 10.67 5.04 -10.84
N PRO A 57 11.36 4.10 -11.52
CA PRO A 57 11.46 2.71 -11.07
C PRO A 57 12.03 2.54 -9.65
N SER A 58 12.92 3.43 -9.21
CA SER A 58 13.52 3.38 -7.88
C SER A 58 12.61 3.87 -6.76
N TYR A 59 11.54 4.63 -7.04
CA TYR A 59 10.70 5.24 -6.01
C TYR A 59 10.02 4.19 -5.13
N PHE A 60 9.50 3.15 -5.76
CA PHE A 60 8.85 2.07 -5.02
C PHE A 60 9.83 1.33 -4.11
N ASN A 61 11.07 1.15 -4.56
CA ASN A 61 12.12 0.52 -3.74
C ASN A 61 12.43 1.34 -2.49
N HIS A 62 12.52 2.67 -2.60
CA HIS A 62 12.71 3.55 -1.44
C HIS A 62 11.51 3.52 -0.49
N ILE A 63 10.29 3.48 -1.03
CA ILE A 63 9.06 3.38 -0.24
C ILE A 63 9.05 2.07 0.55
N LEU A 64 9.28 0.93 -0.11
CA LEU A 64 9.38 -0.36 0.57
C LEU A 64 10.50 -0.37 1.60
N ALA A 65 11.69 0.17 1.26
CA ALA A 65 12.81 0.24 2.19
C ALA A 65 12.47 1.03 3.46
N CYS A 66 11.74 2.12 3.34
CA CYS A 66 11.28 2.88 4.50
C CYS A 66 10.26 2.10 5.34
N PHE A 67 9.26 1.48 4.70
CA PHE A 67 8.28 0.66 5.43
C PHE A 67 8.94 -0.53 6.14
N VAL A 68 9.89 -1.22 5.51
CA VAL A 68 10.63 -2.36 6.08
C VAL A 68 11.45 -1.98 7.33
N LYS A 69 11.95 -0.74 7.38
CA LYS A 69 12.73 -0.23 8.52
C LYS A 69 11.85 0.10 9.73
N GLU A 70 10.55 0.27 9.54
CA GLU A 70 9.65 0.82 10.57
C GLU A 70 8.46 -0.09 10.89
N MET A 71 8.13 -1.05 10.02
CA MET A 71 7.02 -1.97 10.18
C MET A 71 7.49 -3.40 10.01
N LYS A 72 6.97 -4.31 10.85
CA LYS A 72 7.23 -5.74 10.71
C LYS A 72 6.61 -6.24 9.41
N LEU A 73 7.38 -6.95 8.61
CA LEU A 73 6.90 -7.68 7.44
C LEU A 73 6.01 -8.83 7.87
N TRP A 74 4.93 -9.05 7.14
CA TRP A 74 4.09 -10.22 7.32
C TRP A 74 4.87 -11.48 6.96
N THR A 75 4.73 -12.53 7.77
CA THR A 75 5.38 -13.83 7.55
C THR A 75 4.36 -14.90 7.20
N LYS A 76 4.68 -15.70 6.19
CA LYS A 76 3.95 -16.93 5.90
C LYS A 76 4.14 -17.96 7.02
N LYS A 77 3.32 -19.02 6.99
CA LYS A 77 3.39 -20.14 7.94
C LYS A 77 4.75 -20.85 7.96
N ASP A 78 5.52 -20.77 6.88
CA ASP A 78 6.87 -21.31 6.76
C ASP A 78 7.97 -20.30 7.18
N ASN A 79 7.59 -19.21 7.86
CA ASN A 79 8.44 -18.10 8.26
C ASN A 79 9.07 -17.31 7.09
N GLN A 80 8.58 -17.48 5.86
CA GLN A 80 9.03 -16.65 4.74
C GLN A 80 8.48 -15.21 4.86
N LEU A 81 9.37 -14.22 4.87
CA LEU A 81 9.02 -12.80 4.82
C LEU A 81 8.34 -12.47 3.50
N CYS A 82 7.15 -11.86 3.56
CA CYS A 82 6.38 -11.49 2.37
C CYS A 82 6.77 -10.10 1.85
N ILE A 83 7.89 -10.09 1.14
CA ILE A 83 8.35 -8.92 0.41
C ILE A 83 8.77 -9.31 -1.00
N TYR A 84 8.22 -8.58 -1.96
CA TYR A 84 8.34 -8.82 -3.40
C TYR A 84 8.62 -7.50 -4.12
N ARG A 85 9.14 -7.57 -5.35
CA ARG A 85 9.74 -6.39 -6.01
C ARG A 85 8.71 -5.28 -6.19
N ASN A 86 7.46 -5.69 -6.38
CA ASN A 86 6.30 -4.84 -6.63
C ASN A 86 5.29 -4.86 -5.46
N ILE A 87 5.56 -5.58 -4.36
CA ILE A 87 4.58 -5.77 -3.28
C ILE A 87 5.28 -5.91 -1.92
N GLY A 88 4.86 -5.13 -0.92
CA GLY A 88 5.22 -5.34 0.48
C GLY A 88 3.98 -5.63 1.33
N LEU A 89 4.10 -6.58 2.26
CA LEU A 89 3.08 -6.90 3.26
C LEU A 89 3.63 -6.60 4.64
N PHE A 90 2.90 -5.82 5.41
CA PHE A 90 3.34 -5.36 6.72
C PHE A 90 2.27 -5.58 7.78
N ASP A 91 2.67 -6.09 8.93
CA ASP A 91 1.81 -6.18 10.10
C ASP A 91 1.61 -4.80 10.72
N ILE A 92 0.35 -4.41 10.89
CA ILE A 92 -0.02 -3.14 11.53
C ILE A 92 -0.06 -3.30 13.05
N ASN A 93 -0.32 -4.50 13.55
CA ASN A 93 -0.40 -4.80 14.98
C ASN A 93 0.32 -6.10 15.34
N GLU A 94 0.69 -6.22 16.61
CA GLU A 94 1.44 -7.38 17.13
C GLU A 94 0.63 -8.67 17.15
N GLU A 95 -0.70 -8.58 17.10
CA GLU A 95 -1.60 -9.75 17.06
C GLU A 95 -1.71 -10.34 15.65
N PHE A 96 -1.08 -9.74 14.64
CA PHE A 96 -1.12 -10.19 13.25
C PHE A 96 -2.54 -10.25 12.66
N THR A 97 -3.45 -9.44 13.19
CA THR A 97 -4.87 -9.41 12.76
C THR A 97 -5.16 -8.31 11.74
N LYS A 98 -4.16 -7.48 11.42
CA LYS A 98 -4.24 -6.37 10.46
C LYS A 98 -2.98 -6.33 9.60
N VAL A 99 -3.16 -6.44 8.29
CA VAL A 99 -2.07 -6.46 7.32
C VAL A 99 -2.24 -5.31 6.34
N LEU A 100 -1.23 -4.45 6.24
CA LEU A 100 -1.07 -3.46 5.21
C LEU A 100 -0.45 -4.10 3.97
N ILE A 101 -1.08 -3.91 2.84
CA ILE A 101 -0.57 -4.30 1.54
C ILE A 101 -0.18 -3.02 0.79
N VAL A 102 1.07 -2.93 0.35
CA VAL A 102 1.60 -1.82 -0.47
C VAL A 102 2.06 -2.38 -1.81
N CYS A 103 1.51 -1.89 -2.92
CA CYS A 103 1.75 -2.45 -4.24
C CYS A 103 2.16 -1.41 -5.27
N LEU A 104 2.94 -1.85 -6.27
CA LEU A 104 3.33 -1.13 -7.46
C LEU A 104 2.53 -1.61 -8.68
N SER A 105 2.06 -0.67 -9.47
CA SER A 105 1.47 -0.84 -10.82
C SER A 105 2.07 0.22 -11.72
N THR A 106 1.82 0.16 -13.03
CA THR A 106 2.54 0.90 -14.10
C THR A 106 2.95 2.32 -13.71
N ASN A 107 2.01 3.14 -13.22
CA ASN A 107 2.27 4.48 -12.72
C ASN A 107 1.51 4.78 -11.43
N SER A 108 1.30 3.77 -10.59
CA SER A 108 0.56 3.98 -9.33
C SER A 108 1.10 3.12 -8.21
N ILE A 109 1.07 3.69 -7.02
CA ILE A 109 1.33 2.98 -5.77
C ILE A 109 0.01 2.91 -5.02
N GLY A 110 -0.45 1.69 -4.73
CA GLY A 110 -1.69 1.48 -3.99
C GLY A 110 -1.45 0.86 -2.62
N MET A 111 -2.33 1.20 -1.69
CA MET A 111 -2.39 0.62 -0.36
C MET A 111 -3.79 0.10 -0.05
N GLN A 112 -3.86 -1.06 0.59
CA GLN A 112 -5.07 -1.62 1.16
C GLN A 112 -4.73 -2.26 2.50
N VAL A 113 -5.59 -2.07 3.49
CA VAL A 113 -5.51 -2.82 4.75
C VAL A 113 -6.54 -3.94 4.72
N ARG A 114 -6.12 -5.12 5.16
CA ARG A 114 -7.00 -6.24 5.45
C ARG A 114 -6.99 -6.49 6.94
N GLN A 115 -8.16 -6.77 7.52
CA GLN A 115 -8.29 -7.00 8.95
C GLN A 115 -9.35 -8.05 9.29
N TRP A 116 -9.08 -8.85 10.33
CA TRP A 116 -10.04 -9.84 10.82
C TRP A 116 -11.23 -9.18 11.53
N LYS A 117 -10.98 -8.16 12.36
CA LYS A 117 -12.00 -7.47 13.16
C LYS A 117 -11.69 -5.97 13.31
N GLY A 118 -12.72 -5.21 13.66
CA GLY A 118 -12.64 -3.77 13.87
C GLY A 118 -12.90 -2.96 12.60
N GLU A 119 -12.95 -1.64 12.79
CA GLU A 119 -12.86 -0.63 11.75
C GLU A 119 -11.99 0.49 12.32
N ASP A 120 -10.82 0.70 11.71
CA ASP A 120 -9.88 1.73 12.15
C ASP A 120 -9.62 2.73 11.02
N CYS A 121 -9.07 3.88 11.41
CA CYS A 121 -8.55 4.87 10.49
C CYS A 121 -7.03 4.69 10.36
N TYR A 122 -6.55 4.60 9.12
CA TYR A 122 -5.15 4.43 8.73
C TYR A 122 -4.61 5.69 8.05
N SER A 123 -5.15 6.86 8.43
CA SER A 123 -4.74 8.16 7.87
C SER A 123 -3.24 8.42 8.09
N ASN A 124 -2.69 8.05 9.24
CA ASN A 124 -1.27 8.12 9.55
C ASN A 124 -0.37 7.34 8.56
N ILE A 125 -0.77 6.12 8.17
CA ILE A 125 -0.04 5.30 7.18
C ILE A 125 -0.09 5.97 5.80
N LYS A 126 -1.27 6.49 5.42
CA LYS A 126 -1.48 7.23 4.18
C LYS A 126 -0.64 8.52 4.13
N ASP A 127 -0.64 9.30 5.21
CA ASP A 127 0.14 10.53 5.32
C ASP A 127 1.64 10.24 5.26
N LYS A 128 2.10 9.16 5.90
CA LYS A 128 3.49 8.70 5.78
C LYS A 128 3.91 8.38 4.34
N LEU A 129 3.07 7.70 3.55
CA LEU A 129 3.36 7.47 2.12
C LEU A 129 3.49 8.81 1.35
N ILE A 130 2.58 9.75 1.63
CA ILE A 130 2.60 11.08 1.01
C ILE A 130 3.89 11.83 1.36
N ASP A 131 4.30 11.82 2.63
CA ASP A 131 5.51 12.47 3.11
C ASP A 131 6.77 11.85 2.50
N LEU A 132 6.81 10.52 2.33
CA LEU A 132 7.90 9.84 1.66
C LEU A 132 8.03 10.25 0.19
N VAL A 133 6.90 10.30 -0.53
CA VAL A 133 6.90 10.77 -1.92
C VAL A 133 7.37 12.22 -2.01
N HIS A 134 6.93 13.09 -1.09
CA HIS A 134 7.39 14.46 -1.01
C HIS A 134 8.90 14.56 -0.73
N SER A 135 9.41 13.81 0.24
CA SER A 135 10.84 13.76 0.58
C SER A 135 11.69 13.29 -0.61
N MET A 136 11.25 12.27 -1.34
CA MET A 136 11.95 11.80 -2.55
C MET A 136 11.94 12.86 -3.66
N LYS A 137 10.81 13.55 -3.86
CA LYS A 137 10.69 14.68 -4.80
C LYS A 137 11.78 15.73 -4.53
N LEU A 138 11.96 16.10 -3.27
CA LEU A 138 12.98 17.06 -2.83
C LEU A 138 14.39 16.48 -3.02
N ARG A 139 14.64 15.24 -2.58
CA ARG A 139 15.95 14.57 -2.66
C ARG A 139 16.47 14.47 -4.09
N TYR A 140 15.60 14.11 -5.04
CA TYR A 140 15.97 13.92 -6.44
C TYR A 140 15.77 15.14 -7.32
N ARG A 141 15.23 16.24 -6.77
CA ARG A 141 14.89 17.46 -7.52
C ARG A 141 14.04 17.20 -8.76
N MET A 142 13.16 16.20 -8.69
CA MET A 142 12.28 15.82 -9.79
C MET A 142 10.90 16.45 -9.62
N ASN A 143 10.36 17.05 -10.67
CA ASN A 143 9.00 17.59 -10.65
C ASN A 143 7.98 16.49 -10.93
N ILE A 144 7.83 15.57 -9.97
CA ILE A 144 6.82 14.52 -10.04
C ILE A 144 5.47 15.08 -9.57
N LEU A 145 4.46 14.82 -10.39
CA LEU A 145 3.05 15.11 -10.12
C LEU A 145 2.33 13.79 -9.88
N TYR A 146 1.39 13.82 -8.94
CA TYR A 146 0.52 12.69 -8.65
C TYR A 146 -0.86 13.16 -8.19
N LYS A 147 -1.86 12.32 -8.40
CA LYS A 147 -3.22 12.47 -7.90
C LYS A 147 -3.50 11.44 -6.83
N LYS A 148 -4.25 11.84 -5.81
CA LYS A 148 -4.78 10.94 -4.79
C LYS A 148 -6.08 10.35 -5.32
N LYS A 149 -6.16 9.03 -5.38
CA LYS A 149 -7.35 8.31 -5.85
C LYS A 149 -7.76 7.23 -4.88
N PHE A 150 -9.01 6.83 -4.96
CA PHE A 150 -9.53 5.69 -4.25
C PHE A 150 -10.23 4.71 -5.19
N LYS A 151 -10.38 3.49 -4.73
CA LYS A 151 -11.19 2.46 -5.37
C LYS A 151 -11.88 1.62 -4.30
N CYS A 152 -13.03 1.02 -4.61
CA CYS A 152 -13.76 0.23 -3.61
C CYS A 152 -12.94 -0.93 -3.05
N SER A 153 -13.37 -1.48 -1.92
CA SER A 153 -12.66 -2.51 -1.17
C SER A 153 -12.47 -3.83 -1.92
N ASN A 154 -13.36 -4.14 -2.86
CA ASN A 154 -13.26 -5.31 -3.73
C ASN A 154 -12.59 -5.02 -5.08
N GLY A 155 -12.12 -3.78 -5.27
CA GLY A 155 -11.49 -3.36 -6.51
C GLY A 155 -10.26 -4.18 -6.89
N ILE A 156 -10.13 -4.49 -8.18
CA ILE A 156 -8.92 -5.11 -8.71
C ILE A 156 -7.80 -4.07 -8.71
N TYR A 157 -6.72 -4.38 -8.00
CA TYR A 157 -5.66 -3.43 -7.71
C TYR A 157 -5.07 -2.76 -8.98
N TYR A 158 -4.76 -3.57 -9.99
CA TYR A 158 -3.97 -3.16 -11.15
C TYR A 158 -4.78 -2.45 -12.23
N THR A 159 -6.12 -2.47 -12.16
CA THR A 159 -6.98 -1.77 -13.14
C THR A 159 -7.30 -0.34 -12.68
N THR A 160 -7.50 0.54 -13.66
CA THR A 160 -7.85 1.95 -13.45
C THR A 160 -9.36 2.17 -13.31
N GLU A 161 -10.16 1.23 -13.80
CA GLU A 161 -11.62 1.23 -13.66
C GLU A 161 -12.04 1.31 -12.19
N GLY A 162 -13.05 2.14 -11.90
CA GLY A 162 -13.48 2.40 -10.53
C GLY A 162 -12.52 3.25 -9.69
N ARG A 163 -11.45 3.81 -10.27
CA ARG A 163 -10.66 4.83 -9.55
C ARG A 163 -11.40 6.16 -9.58
N VAL A 164 -11.55 6.78 -8.41
CA VAL A 164 -12.17 8.10 -8.23
C VAL A 164 -11.21 9.04 -7.52
N ASP A 165 -11.21 10.31 -7.92
CA ASP A 165 -10.38 11.34 -7.32
C ASP A 165 -10.79 11.61 -5.86
N TYR A 166 -9.77 11.86 -5.02
CA TYR A 166 -9.94 12.20 -3.60
C TYR A 166 -10.91 13.38 -3.40
N ASP A 167 -10.73 14.47 -4.15
CA ASP A 167 -11.56 15.67 -4.00
C ASP A 167 -13.01 15.45 -4.43
N THR A 168 -13.23 14.57 -5.42
CA THR A 168 -14.57 14.18 -5.86
C THR A 168 -15.29 13.40 -4.77
N LEU A 169 -14.60 12.46 -4.10
CA LEU A 169 -15.19 11.69 -3.01
C LEU A 169 -15.58 12.55 -1.81
N LEU A 170 -14.84 13.61 -1.52
CA LEU A 170 -15.16 14.52 -0.41
C LEU A 170 -16.37 15.41 -0.68
N ARG A 171 -16.72 15.63 -1.95
CA ARG A 171 -17.83 16.51 -2.36
C ARG A 171 -19.12 15.77 -2.67
N SER A 172 -19.05 14.45 -2.81
CA SER A 172 -20.18 13.58 -3.15
C SER A 172 -20.60 12.72 -1.96
N SER A 173 -21.89 12.39 -1.87
CA SER A 173 -22.41 11.39 -0.92
C SER A 173 -22.33 9.96 -1.47
N GLU A 174 -22.30 9.83 -2.80
CA GLU A 174 -22.31 8.55 -3.51
C GLU A 174 -21.11 8.43 -4.46
N TYR A 175 -20.63 7.19 -4.62
CA TYR A 175 -19.58 6.81 -5.55
C TYR A 175 -20.08 5.64 -6.40
N ASN A 176 -20.15 5.84 -7.72
CA ASN A 176 -20.50 4.80 -8.67
C ASN A 176 -19.24 3.99 -9.06
N CYS A 177 -19.18 2.74 -8.60
CA CYS A 177 -18.13 1.81 -8.94
C CYS A 177 -18.41 1.16 -10.29
N LEU A 178 -17.77 1.70 -11.33
CA LEU A 178 -17.90 1.19 -12.70
C LEU A 178 -17.46 -0.27 -12.85
N GLU A 179 -16.43 -0.69 -12.10
CA GLU A 179 -15.90 -2.06 -12.17
C GLU A 179 -16.90 -3.12 -11.69
N HIS A 180 -17.75 -2.77 -10.71
CA HIS A 180 -18.73 -3.69 -10.14
C HIS A 180 -20.18 -3.32 -10.48
N ALA A 181 -20.38 -2.26 -11.28
CA ALA A 181 -21.68 -1.67 -11.58
C ALA A 181 -22.56 -1.44 -10.32
N MET A 182 -21.97 -0.89 -9.25
CA MET A 182 -22.63 -0.70 -7.95
C MET A 182 -22.37 0.70 -7.38
N ILE A 183 -23.36 1.26 -6.69
CA ILE A 183 -23.23 2.53 -5.97
C ILE A 183 -22.84 2.24 -4.52
N HIS A 184 -21.81 2.93 -4.02
CA HIS A 184 -21.39 2.90 -2.62
C HIS A 184 -21.58 4.27 -1.97
N SER A 185 -21.68 4.30 -0.64
CA SER A 185 -21.50 5.56 0.10
C SER A 185 -20.05 6.01 0.01
N THR A 186 -19.79 7.29 -0.30
CA THR A 186 -18.41 7.82 -0.31
C THR A 186 -17.73 7.67 1.05
N LYS A 187 -18.49 7.77 2.15
CA LYS A 187 -17.99 7.56 3.52
C LYS A 187 -17.40 6.16 3.69
N GLU A 188 -18.03 5.13 3.14
CA GLU A 188 -17.49 3.76 3.20
C GLU A 188 -16.15 3.64 2.48
N ILE A 189 -15.93 4.44 1.43
CA ILE A 189 -14.70 4.46 0.67
C ILE A 189 -13.60 5.17 1.44
N TYR A 190 -13.81 6.39 1.96
CA TYR A 190 -12.70 7.17 2.49
C TYR A 190 -12.48 7.05 4.00
N ARG A 191 -13.44 6.55 4.79
CA ARG A 191 -13.37 6.55 6.27
C ARG A 191 -12.14 5.88 6.86
N SER A 192 -11.62 4.84 6.19
CA SER A 192 -10.42 4.13 6.64
C SER A 192 -9.13 4.89 6.37
N TRP A 193 -9.16 6.01 5.65
CA TRP A 193 -7.97 6.73 5.18
C TRP A 193 -7.98 8.21 5.51
N ILE A 194 -9.14 8.77 5.85
CA ILE A 194 -9.32 10.19 6.16
C ILE A 194 -9.89 10.30 7.57
N THR A 195 -9.18 11.00 8.43
CA THR A 195 -9.73 11.48 9.70
C THR A 195 -10.71 12.60 9.35
N VAL A 196 -12.01 12.36 9.55
CA VAL A 196 -13.02 13.41 9.40
C VAL A 196 -13.04 14.19 10.72
N CYS A 197 -12.59 15.43 10.68
CA CYS A 197 -12.73 16.37 11.80
C CYS A 197 -14.17 16.87 11.92
#